data_AF-A0A434CGN5-F1
#
_entry.id   AF-A0A434CGN5-F1
#
_cell.length_a   1.000
_cell.length_b   1.000
_cell.length_c   1.000
_cell.angle_alpha   90.00
_cell.angle_beta   90.00
_cell.angle_gamma   90.00
#
_symmetry.space_group_name_H-M   'P 1'
#
loop_
_entity.id
_entity.type
_entity.pdbx_description
1 polymer ?
#
loop_
_entity_poly.entity_id
_entity_poly.type
_entity_poly.pdbx_seq_one_letter_code
_entity_poly.pdbx_strand_id
1 'polypeptide(L)' 'MTDRLRLTILGCGSSPGTPRITGDWGNCDPDNPK' A
#
# COMPACT_ATOMS: atom_id res chain seq x y z
N MET A 1 12.11 16.33 27.74
CA MET A 1 12.19 15.00 27.10
C MET A 1 11.01 14.91 26.16
N THR A 2 11.21 14.71 24.87
CA THR A 2 10.12 14.63 23.90
C THR A 2 9.67 13.19 23.74
N ASP A 3 8.45 12.88 24.17
CA ASP A 3 7.80 11.60 23.90
C ASP A 3 7.41 11.52 22.41
N ARG A 4 8.26 10.89 21.60
CA ARG A 4 8.01 10.69 20.17
C ARG A 4 7.70 9.23 19.89
N LEU A 5 6.51 8.96 19.35
CA LEU A 5 6.14 7.65 18.83
C LEU A 5 6.37 7.60 17.32
N ARG A 6 6.93 6.49 16.83
CA ARG A 6 7.09 6.19 15.40
C ARG A 6 6.31 4.94 15.06
N LEU A 7 5.43 5.05 14.07
CA LEU A 7 4.72 3.92 13.48
C LEU A 7 5.11 3.78 12.01
N THR A 8 5.12 2.54 11.52
CA THR A 8 5.38 2.21 10.12
C THR A 8 4.16 1.54 9.54
N ILE A 9 3.64 2.07 8.43
CA ILE A 9 2.60 1.40 7.66
C ILE A 9 3.29 0.32 6.81
N LEU A 10 3.16 -0.94 7.22
CA LEU A 10 3.75 -2.08 6.51
C LEU A 10 2.92 -2.49 5.28
N GLY A 11 1.65 -2.09 5.21
CA GLY A 11 0.77 -2.32 4.08
C GLY A 11 -0.50 -1.48 4.18
N CYS A 12 -0.98 -1.00 3.03
CA CYS A 12 -2.19 -0.17 2.90
C CYS A 12 -3.17 -0.70 1.84
N GLY A 13 -2.90 -1.88 1.28
CA GLY A 13 -3.75 -2.50 0.26
C GLY A 13 -5.07 -3.04 0.83
N SER A 14 -6.04 -3.24 -0.05
CA SER A 14 -7.25 -4.00 0.26
C SER A 14 -6.94 -5.49 0.49
N SER A 15 -7.91 -6.29 0.94
CA SER A 15 -7.68 -7.72 1.20
C SER A 15 -7.05 -8.51 0.03
N PRO A 16 -7.38 -8.28 -1.26
CA PRO A 16 -6.68 -8.93 -2.36
C PRO A 16 -5.34 -8.27 -2.76
N GLY A 17 -4.94 -7.16 -2.13
CA GLY A 17 -3.78 -6.36 -2.53
C GLY A 17 -4.00 -5.55 -3.81
N THR A 18 -2.92 -4.94 -4.32
CA THR A 18 -2.88 -4.26 -5.62
C THR A 18 -1.48 -4.45 -6.23
N PRO A 19 -1.36 -5.00 -7.45
CA PRO A 19 -2.46 -5.55 -8.26
C PRO A 19 -3.12 -6.76 -7.61
N ARG A 20 -4.34 -7.10 -8.05
CA ARG A 20 -5.00 -8.34 -7.64
C ARG A 20 -4.19 -9.55 -8.13
N ILE A 21 -4.45 -10.73 -7.58
CA ILE A 21 -3.77 -11.99 -7.97
C ILE A 21 -3.85 -12.30 -9.49
N THR A 22 -4.87 -11.78 -10.19
CA THR A 22 -5.04 -11.92 -11.63
C THR A 22 -4.23 -10.91 -12.46
N GLY A 23 -3.50 -9.99 -11.81
CA GLY A 23 -2.79 -8.88 -12.47
C GLY A 23 -3.64 -7.64 -12.74
N ASP A 24 -4.87 -7.59 -12.22
CA ASP A 24 -5.76 -6.42 -12.38
C ASP A 24 -5.34 -5.28 -11.43
N TRP A 25 -5.04 -4.12 -12.03
CA TRP A 25 -4.68 -2.88 -11.34
C TRP A 25 -5.88 -1.96 -11.12
N GLY A 26 -7.03 -2.23 -11.75
CA GLY A 26 -8.18 -1.34 -11.75
C GLY A 26 -7.83 0.04 -12.29
N ASN A 27 -8.02 1.07 -11.45
CA ASN A 27 -7.74 2.46 -11.80
C ASN A 27 -6.37 2.95 -11.29
N CYS A 28 -5.56 2.08 -10.68
CA CYS A 28 -4.21 2.44 -10.25
C CYS A 28 -3.26 2.48 -11.46
N ASP A 29 -2.33 3.45 -11.45
CA ASP A 29 -1.25 3.54 -12.42
C ASP A 29 -0.20 2.46 -12.12
N PRO A 30 0.03 1.48 -13.01
CA PRO A 30 1.01 0.42 -12.80
C PRO A 30 2.47 0.90 -12.69
N ASP A 31 2.77 2.09 -13.24
CA ASP A 31 4.12 2.65 -13.22
C ASP A 31 4.39 3.49 -11.96
N ASN A 32 3.37 3.79 -11.15
CA ASN A 32 3.52 4.47 -9.87
C ASN A 32 3.78 3.46 -8.74
N PRO A 33 4.93 3.51 -8.04
CA PRO A 33 5.27 2.55 -6.98
C PRO A 33 4.48 2.72 -5.66
N LYS A 34 3.45 3.58 -5.63
CA LYS A 34 2.58 3.84 -4.48
C LYS A 34 1.12 3.67 -4.85
#